data_AF-A0A7C2P471-F1
#
_entry.id   AF-A0A7C2P471-F1
#
_cell.length_a   1.000
_cell.length_b   1.000
_cell.length_c   1.000
_cell.angle_alpha   90.00
_cell.angle_beta   90.00
_cell.angle_gamma   90.00
#
_symmetry.space_group_name_H-M   'P 1'
#
loop_
_entity.id
_entity.type
_entity.pdbx_description
1 polymer ?
#
loop_
_entity_poly.entity_id
_entity_poly.type
_entity_poly.pdbx_seq_one_letter_code
_entity_poly.pdbx_strand_id
1 'polypeptide(L)' 'IALLTVPPQEAQKVADLVVEANIRGILNFTPVQIKVPKGFVVKNAYFTTVLDNLVYYLQSKRR' A
#
# COMPACT_ATOMS: atom_id res chain seq x y z
N ILE A 1 2.69 -11.95 -5.63
CA ILE A 1 2.50 -10.56 -5.14
C ILE A 1 1.96 -10.66 -3.72
N ALA A 2 2.45 -9.84 -2.79
CA ALA A 2 1.98 -9.79 -1.40
C ALA A 2 1.28 -8.46 -1.10
N LEU A 3 0.27 -8.49 -0.22
CA LEU A 3 -0.42 -7.31 0.29
C LEU A 3 -0.05 -7.13 1.75
N LEU A 4 0.48 -5.96 2.11
CA LEU A 4 0.84 -5.63 3.49
C LEU A 4 -0.27 -4.78 4.11
N THR A 5 -1.02 -5.39 5.03
CA THR A 5 -2.10 -4.76 5.82
C THR A 5 -1.86 -4.93 7.32
N VAL A 6 -0.59 -4.94 7.73
CA VAL A 6 -0.15 -5.16 9.12
C VAL A 6 0.02 -3.83 9.85
N PRO A 7 0.12 -3.83 11.20
CA PRO A 7 0.44 -2.62 11.95
C PRO A 7 1.74 -1.95 11.44
N PRO A 8 1.84 -0.61 11.49
CA PRO A 8 2.99 0.15 10.96
C PRO A 8 4.35 -0.38 11.42
N GLN A 9 4.48 -0.68 12.71
CA GLN A 9 5.72 -1.14 13.33
C GLN A 9 6.20 -2.52 12.81
N GLU A 10 5.30 -3.35 12.27
CA GLU A 10 5.64 -4.66 11.72
C GLU A 10 5.89 -4.62 10.21
N ALA A 11 5.61 -3.50 9.55
CA ALA A 11 5.51 -3.45 8.09
C ALA A 11 6.84 -3.79 7.39
N GLN A 12 7.97 -3.28 7.88
CA GLN A 12 9.28 -3.60 7.31
C GLN A 12 9.66 -5.08 7.54
N LYS A 13 9.47 -5.58 8.77
CA LYS A 13 9.77 -6.98 9.11
C LYS A 13 8.97 -7.95 8.24
N VAL A 14 7.69 -7.67 7.98
CA VAL A 14 6.86 -8.50 7.09
C VAL A 14 7.32 -8.36 5.63
N ALA A 15 7.73 -7.17 5.19
CA ALA A 15 8.31 -7.01 3.86
C ALA A 15 9.59 -7.84 3.67
N ASP A 16 10.43 -7.92 4.70
CA ASP A 16 11.65 -8.74 4.68
C ASP A 16 11.31 -10.23 4.52
N LEU A 17 10.30 -10.74 5.24
CA LEU A 17 9.79 -12.10 5.07
C LEU A 17 9.24 -12.36 3.65
N VAL A 18 8.60 -11.36 3.05
CA VAL A 18 8.10 -11.44 1.67
C VAL A 18 9.27 -11.51 0.67
N VAL A 19 10.36 -10.78 0.94
CA VAL A 19 11.60 -10.83 0.17
C VAL A 19 12.28 -12.19 0.29
N GLU A 20 12.39 -12.73 1.51
CA GLU A 20 12.93 -14.07 1.78
C GLU A 20 12.13 -15.17 1.06
N ALA A 21 10.81 -15.02 1.00
CA ALA A 21 9.93 -15.90 0.22
C ALA A 21 10.02 -15.70 -1.30
N ASN A 22 10.93 -14.84 -1.79
CA ASN A 22 11.15 -14.50 -3.20
C ASN A 22 9.90 -13.93 -3.91
N ILE A 23 9.01 -13.26 -3.17
CA ILE A 23 7.84 -12.59 -3.72
C ILE A 23 8.25 -11.18 -4.15
N ARG A 24 8.41 -10.98 -5.46
CA ARG A 24 9.02 -9.76 -6.03
C ARG A 24 8.14 -8.50 -6.00
N GLY A 25 6.86 -8.62 -5.65
CA GLY A 25 5.91 -7.52 -5.71
C GLY A 25 5.14 -7.37 -4.41
N ILE A 26 5.16 -6.15 -3.86
CA ILE A 26 4.48 -5.76 -2.63
C ILE A 26 3.52 -4.61 -2.92
N LEU A 27 2.26 -4.80 -2.54
CA LEU A 27 1.28 -3.72 -2.42
C LEU A 27 1.14 -3.36 -0.94
N ASN A 28 1.65 -2.18 -0.59
CA ASN A 28 1.75 -1.71 0.78
C ASN A 28 0.55 -0.81 1.12
N PHE A 29 -0.33 -1.27 2.01
CA PHE A 29 -1.43 -0.48 2.57
C PHE A 29 -1.07 0.13 3.93
N THR A 30 0.14 -0.10 4.42
CA THR A 30 0.62 0.52 5.66
C THR A 30 1.05 1.96 5.38
N PRO A 31 1.03 2.85 6.40
CA PRO A 31 1.50 4.23 6.24
C PRO A 31 3.03 4.34 6.23
N VAL A 32 3.76 3.21 6.23
CA VAL A 32 5.22 3.17 6.36
C VAL A 32 5.86 3.01 4.99
N GLN A 33 6.96 3.74 4.76
CA GLN A 33 7.80 3.50 3.59
C GLN A 33 8.60 2.22 3.79
N ILE A 34 8.40 1.26 2.89
CA ILE A 34 9.09 -0.02 2.91
C ILE A 34 10.34 0.03 2.04
N LYS A 35 11.46 -0.48 2.56
CA LYS A 35 12.70 -0.68 1.81
C LYS A 35 12.80 -2.13 1.36
N VAL A 36 13.17 -2.33 0.09
CA VAL A 36 13.40 -3.66 -0.49
C VAL A 36 14.67 -3.63 -1.34
N PRO A 37 15.36 -4.76 -1.53
CA PRO A 37 16.51 -4.84 -2.42
C PRO A 37 16.13 -4.62 -3.89
N LYS A 38 17.14 -4.38 -4.74
CA LYS A 38 16.96 -4.22 -6.18
C LYS A 38 16.29 -5.47 -6.79
N GLY A 39 15.34 -5.25 -7.70
CA GLY A 39 14.57 -6.34 -8.35
C GLY A 39 13.25 -6.67 -7.65
N PHE A 40 12.99 -6.07 -6.50
CA PHE A 40 11.68 -6.08 -5.84
C PHE A 40 10.97 -4.74 -6.07
N VAL A 41 9.65 -4.78 -6.15
CA VAL A 41 8.80 -3.61 -6.41
C VAL A 41 7.82 -3.44 -5.26
N VAL A 42 7.79 -2.24 -4.69
CA VAL A 42 6.78 -1.82 -3.72
C VAL A 42 5.89 -0.76 -4.36
N LYS A 43 4.58 -0.91 -4.21
CA LYS A 43 3.60 0.13 -4.51
C LYS A 43 2.82 0.45 -3.25
N ASN A 44 2.74 1.72 -2.89
CA ASN A 44 1.87 2.15 -1.80
C ASN A 44 0.45 2.35 -2.33
N ALA A 45 -0.53 1.85 -1.61
CA ALA A 45 -1.94 2.05 -1.91
C ALA A 45 -2.47 3.24 -1.11
N TYR A 46 -2.88 4.29 -1.82
CA TYR A 46 -3.55 5.44 -1.23
C TYR A 46 -4.97 5.51 -1.78
N PHE A 47 -5.95 5.52 -0.88
CA PHE A 47 -7.36 5.67 -1.25
C PHE A 47 -7.81 7.13 -1.37
N THR A 48 -6.94 8.09 -1.04
CA THR A 48 -7.26 9.52 -1.00
C THR A 48 -7.91 9.99 -2.30
N THR A 49 -7.33 9.68 -3.46
CA THR A 49 -7.91 10.07 -4.75
C THR A 49 -9.29 9.45 -5.01
N VAL A 50 -9.51 8.19 -4.60
CA VAL A 50 -10.82 7.54 -4.75
C VAL A 50 -11.86 8.20 -3.84
N LEU A 51 -11.45 8.54 -2.61
CA LEU A 51 -12.30 9.24 -1.64
C LEU A 51 -12.60 10.67 -2.09
N ASP A 52 -11.61 11.41 -2.61
CA ASP A 52 -11.79 12.77 -3.12
C ASP A 52 -12.79 12.80 -4.27
N ASN A 53 -12.68 11.84 -5.20
CA ASN A 53 -13.64 11.66 -6.28
C ASN A 53 -15.05 11.36 -5.73
N LEU A 54 -15.15 10.46 -4.76
CA LEU A 54 -16.44 10.12 -4.14
C LEU A 54 -17.08 11.34 -3.47
N VAL A 55 -16.30 12.14 -2.74
CA VAL A 55 -16.75 13.39 -2.12
C VAL A 55 -17.27 14.37 -3.16
N TYR A 56 -16.53 14.58 -4.26
CA TYR A 56 -16.97 15.42 -5.37
C TYR A 56 -18.31 14.95 -5.98
N TYR A 57 -18.47 13.65 -6.20
CA TYR A 57 -19.72 13.09 -6.73
C TYR A 57 -20.91 13.28 -5.77
N LEU A 58 -20.69 13.15 -4.46
CA LEU A 58 -21.74 13.36 -3.46
C LEU A 58 -22.14 14.84 -3.34
N GLN A 59 -21.21 15.77 -3.55
CA GLN A 59 -21.50 17.21 -3.56
C GLN A 59 -22.22 17.65 -4.83
N SER A 60 -21.83 17.12 -6.00
CA SER A 60 -22.47 17.47 -7.28
C SER A 60 -23.91 16.98 -7.38
N LYS A 61 -24.27 15.85 -6.76
CA LYS A 61 -25.66 15.35 -6.67
C LYS A 61 -26.56 16.11 -5.70
N ARG A 62 -26.02 17.04 -4.91
CA ARG A 62 -26.77 17.82 -3.91
C ARG A 62 -27.32 19.13 -4.46
N ARG A 63 -27.13 19.39 -5.76
CA ARG A 63 -27.69 20.53 -6.51
C ARG A 63 -28.81 20.07 -7.44
#